data_AF-A0A6P0XQD9-F1
#
_entry.id   AF-A0A6P0XQD9-F1
#
_cell.length_a   1.000
_cell.length_b   1.000
_cell.length_c   1.000
_cell.angle_alpha   90.00
_cell.angle_beta   90.00
_cell.angle_gamma   90.00
#
_symmetry.space_group_name_H-M   'P 1'
#
loop_
_entity.id
_entity.type
_entity.pdbx_description
1 polymer ?
#
loop_
_entity_poly.entity_id
_entity_poly.type
_entity_poly.pdbx_seq_one_letter_code
_entity_poly.pdbx_strand_id
1 'polypeptide(L)'
;MVYFFSKKIEKLSIFLGGILLGLLGETPAIAQLSIAEINSIARQTTVLIAPALTPELRQDLEENRNNPLKKSGIWNPGSGVIIAKTGNKYYVLTVAHNFIQRHLDSKQYWQQLGGIPYYGIRTYDGKVHIVKDVNDYRGCPLKGNPKLTVLVRFGCRDRFIAGTDIVERSIGTDQIRGVDLAIVTFKSTNNYTVAPLGDPKQVNINDRVYISGWPDPEREQDPQTGGCRNRVARRQRRLAWGLVRGK
;
A
#
# COMPACT_ATOMS: atom_id res chain seq x y z
N MET A 1 -0.59 6.65 -2.73
CA MET A 1 -0.69 7.77 -1.79
C MET A 1 -2.15 8.19 -1.77
N VAL A 2 -2.78 8.28 -0.60
CA VAL A 2 -4.23 8.43 -0.47
C VAL A 2 -4.52 9.63 0.42
N TYR A 3 -5.43 10.49 -0.05
CA TYR A 3 -5.75 11.77 0.55
C TYR A 3 -7.25 11.81 0.86
N PHE A 4 -7.60 12.23 2.09
CA PHE A 4 -8.98 12.46 2.51
C PHE A 4 -9.35 13.94 2.32
N PHE A 5 -10.45 14.22 1.61
CA PHE A 5 -11.12 15.54 1.59
C PHE A 5 -12.65 15.37 1.76
N SER A 6 -13.25 16.29 2.53
CA SER A 6 -14.68 16.35 2.87
C SER A 6 -15.48 17.15 1.84
N LYS A 7 -16.71 16.72 1.55
CA LYS A 7 -17.59 17.20 0.46
C LYS A 7 -18.41 18.44 0.89
N LYS A 8 -18.52 19.44 0.02
CA LYS A 8 -19.32 20.67 0.22
C LYS A 8 -20.80 20.40 -0.12
N ILE A 9 -21.74 20.78 0.76
CA ILE A 9 -23.19 20.69 0.55
C ILE A 9 -23.69 22.05 0.03
N GLU A 10 -24.38 22.07 -1.11
CA GLU A 10 -25.05 23.27 -1.66
C GLU A 10 -26.34 23.58 -0.88
N LYS A 11 -26.53 24.85 -0.51
CA LYS A 11 -27.70 25.34 0.24
C LYS A 11 -28.76 25.90 -0.72
N LEU A 12 -29.99 25.43 -0.56
CA LEU A 12 -31.22 26.01 -1.12
C LEU A 12 -31.55 27.32 -0.38
N SER A 13 -31.82 28.40 -1.12
CA SER A 13 -32.12 29.73 -0.55
C SER A 13 -33.62 29.93 -0.35
N ILE A 14 -34.02 30.33 0.86
CA ILE A 14 -35.33 30.93 1.14
C ILE A 14 -35.06 32.29 1.81
N PHE A 15 -35.61 33.34 1.20
CA PHE A 15 -35.55 34.73 1.66
C PHE A 15 -36.64 34.98 2.72
N LEU A 16 -36.28 35.59 3.85
CA LEU A 16 -37.20 36.41 4.65
C LEU A 16 -36.46 37.28 5.68
N GLY A 17 -36.76 38.59 5.65
CA GLY A 17 -36.84 39.46 6.83
C GLY A 17 -35.52 39.87 7.51
N GLY A 18 -35.15 41.14 7.37
CA GLY A 18 -33.94 41.70 7.96
C GLY A 18 -33.94 41.78 9.49
N ILE A 19 -32.72 41.75 10.04
CA ILE A 19 -32.23 42.48 11.21
C ILE A 19 -30.73 42.65 10.96
N LEU A 20 -30.27 43.90 10.96
CA LEU A 20 -28.85 44.26 10.83
C LEU A 20 -28.17 43.99 12.18
N LEU A 21 -27.79 42.74 12.44
CA LEU A 21 -26.85 42.40 13.51
C LEU A 21 -25.47 42.24 12.87
N GLY A 22 -24.47 42.96 13.39
CA GLY A 22 -23.08 42.83 12.97
C GLY A 22 -22.59 41.39 13.14
N LEU A 23 -22.68 40.62 12.07
CA LEU A 23 -22.07 39.31 11.97
C LEU A 23 -20.59 39.54 11.72
N LEU A 24 -19.79 39.51 12.78
CA LEU A 24 -18.44 38.97 12.66
C LEU A 24 -18.63 37.58 12.03
N GLY A 25 -18.33 37.50 10.74
CA GLY A 25 -18.30 36.24 10.02
C GLY A 25 -17.18 35.39 10.62
N GLU A 26 -17.50 34.64 11.67
CA GLU A 26 -16.70 33.49 12.03
C GLU A 26 -16.84 32.51 10.86
N THR A 27 -15.90 32.58 9.92
CA THR A 27 -15.64 31.43 9.06
C THR A 27 -15.44 30.26 10.01
N PRO A 28 -16.23 29.18 9.93
CA PRO A 28 -16.01 28.05 10.81
C PRO A 28 -14.57 27.61 10.58
N ALA A 29 -13.73 27.76 11.60
CA ALA A 29 -12.41 27.21 11.59
C ALA A 29 -12.60 25.73 11.31
N ILE A 30 -12.20 25.26 10.13
CA ILE A 30 -12.20 23.84 9.81
C ILE A 30 -11.23 23.24 10.82
N ALA A 31 -11.77 22.58 11.85
CA ALA A 31 -10.96 21.98 12.89
C ALA A 31 -9.95 21.05 12.23
N GLN A 32 -8.67 21.41 12.33
CA GLN A 32 -7.61 20.61 11.76
C GLN A 32 -7.49 19.35 12.60
N LEU A 33 -7.59 18.18 11.96
CA LEU A 33 -7.47 16.89 12.65
C LEU A 33 -6.13 16.82 13.40
N SER A 34 -6.18 16.33 14.63
CA SER A 34 -4.98 16.01 15.41
C SER A 34 -4.19 14.87 14.76
N ILE A 35 -2.91 14.76 15.12
CA ILE A 35 -2.05 13.64 14.66
C ILE A 35 -2.63 12.29 15.06
N ALA A 36 -3.25 12.19 16.23
CA ALA A 36 -3.88 10.96 16.70
C ALA A 36 -5.09 10.56 15.84
N GLU A 37 -5.92 11.53 15.44
CA GLU A 37 -7.06 11.30 14.55
C GLU A 37 -6.59 10.91 13.14
N ILE A 38 -5.60 11.61 12.59
CA ILE A 38 -4.97 11.27 11.31
C ILE A 38 -4.39 9.86 11.35
N ASN A 39 -3.69 9.51 12.42
CA ASN A 39 -3.14 8.17 12.65
C ASN A 39 -4.25 7.12 12.68
N SER A 40 -5.36 7.41 13.35
CA SER A 40 -6.51 6.50 13.45
C SER A 40 -7.12 6.23 12.09
N ILE A 41 -7.39 7.28 11.31
CA ILE A 41 -7.93 7.20 9.94
C ILE A 41 -6.98 6.42 9.04
N ALA A 42 -5.70 6.81 9.01
CA ALA A 42 -4.70 6.19 8.15
C ALA A 42 -4.48 4.71 8.49
N ARG A 43 -4.52 4.34 9.78
CA ARG A 43 -4.42 2.96 10.24
C ARG A 43 -5.56 2.10 9.70
N GLN A 44 -6.80 2.60 9.69
CA GLN A 44 -7.97 1.81 9.30
C GLN A 44 -7.95 1.40 7.82
N THR A 45 -7.33 2.19 6.94
CA THR A 45 -7.31 1.93 5.50
C THR A 45 -6.03 1.25 5.02
N THR A 46 -4.96 1.29 5.82
CA THR A 46 -3.64 0.76 5.46
C THR A 46 -3.58 -0.73 5.75
N VAL A 47 -3.08 -1.50 4.77
CA VAL A 47 -2.85 -2.94 4.90
C VAL A 47 -1.37 -3.27 4.74
N LEU A 48 -0.94 -4.36 5.37
CA LEU A 48 0.34 -5.01 5.06
C LEU A 48 0.11 -6.08 3.99
N ILE A 49 1.02 -6.18 3.04
CA ILE A 49 0.98 -7.16 1.95
C ILE A 49 2.29 -7.92 1.98
N ALA A 50 2.25 -9.25 2.07
CA ALA A 50 3.46 -10.05 2.09
C ALA A 50 3.28 -11.39 1.36
N PRO A 51 4.30 -11.84 0.60
CA PRO A 51 4.26 -13.16 -0.02
C PRO A 51 4.31 -14.23 1.07
N ALA A 52 3.57 -15.32 0.92
CA ALA A 52 3.48 -16.43 1.86
C ALA A 52 2.91 -16.11 3.26
N LEU A 53 2.30 -14.93 3.47
CA LEU A 53 1.78 -14.59 4.80
C LEU A 53 0.46 -15.31 5.09
N THR A 54 0.42 -16.03 6.20
CA THR A 54 -0.76 -16.71 6.73
C THR A 54 -1.13 -16.16 8.11
N PRO A 55 -2.34 -16.46 8.64
CA PRO A 55 -2.70 -16.11 10.01
C PRO A 55 -1.70 -16.61 11.06
N GLU A 56 -1.14 -17.80 10.86
CA GLU A 56 -0.21 -18.46 11.79
C GLU A 56 1.16 -17.75 11.79
N LEU A 57 1.62 -17.32 10.61
CA LEU A 57 2.90 -16.64 10.43
C LEU A 57 2.86 -15.13 10.71
N ARG A 58 1.69 -14.59 11.09
CA ARG A 58 1.54 -13.15 11.38
C ARG A 58 2.53 -12.69 12.45
N GLN A 59 2.65 -13.45 13.54
CA GLN A 59 3.52 -13.08 14.64
C GLN A 59 4.99 -13.18 14.24
N ASP A 60 5.36 -14.22 13.48
CA ASP A 60 6.71 -14.37 12.94
C ASP A 60 7.10 -13.18 12.06
N LEU A 61 6.18 -12.69 11.21
CA LEU A 61 6.42 -11.48 10.43
C LEU A 61 6.65 -10.26 11.33
N GLU A 62 5.79 -10.06 12.33
CA GLU A 62 5.89 -8.92 13.25
C GLU A 62 7.18 -8.98 14.07
N GLU A 63 7.60 -10.15 14.52
CA GLU A 63 8.85 -10.37 15.26
C GLU A 63 10.08 -10.45 14.34
N ASN A 64 9.88 -10.32 13.02
CA ASN A 64 10.92 -10.41 12.00
C ASN A 64 11.70 -11.73 12.07
N ARG A 65 10.97 -12.83 12.28
CA ARG A 65 11.45 -14.21 12.41
C ARG A 65 10.97 -15.06 11.23
N ASN A 66 11.69 -16.16 10.98
CA ASN A 66 11.24 -17.32 10.21
C ASN A 66 10.49 -17.02 8.89
N ASN A 67 11.11 -16.30 7.95
CA ASN A 67 10.52 -16.11 6.63
C ASN A 67 10.30 -17.48 5.94
N PRO A 68 9.06 -17.89 5.63
CA PRO A 68 8.76 -19.20 5.06
C PRO A 68 9.35 -19.41 3.66
N LEU A 69 9.64 -18.31 2.93
CA LEU A 69 10.24 -18.33 1.60
C LEU A 69 11.77 -18.32 1.64
N LYS A 70 12.35 -17.95 2.78
CA LYS A 70 13.80 -17.91 2.98
C LYS A 70 14.08 -18.01 4.48
N LYS A 71 14.23 -19.24 5.01
CA LYS A 71 14.38 -19.48 6.47
C LYS A 71 15.48 -18.65 7.15
N SER A 72 16.56 -18.31 6.45
CA SER A 72 17.65 -17.43 6.93
C SER A 72 17.51 -15.96 6.56
N GLY A 73 16.41 -15.58 5.92
CA GLY A 73 16.18 -14.27 5.33
C GLY A 73 15.12 -13.45 6.07
N ILE A 74 15.23 -12.14 5.90
CA ILE A 74 14.22 -11.18 6.35
C ILE A 74 12.98 -11.29 5.45
N TRP A 75 11.79 -11.17 6.05
CA TRP A 75 10.56 -11.03 5.28
C TRP A 75 10.46 -9.60 4.76
N ASN A 76 10.27 -9.42 3.46
CA ASN A 76 10.13 -8.10 2.84
C ASN A 76 8.65 -7.83 2.51
N PRO A 77 7.82 -7.44 3.50
CA PRO A 77 6.45 -7.00 3.24
C PRO A 77 6.44 -5.64 2.54
N GLY A 78 5.34 -5.37 1.86
CA GLY A 78 4.96 -4.05 1.41
C GLY A 78 3.70 -3.56 2.12
N SER A 79 3.23 -2.38 1.69
CA SER A 79 1.98 -1.79 2.16
C SER A 79 1.02 -1.54 1.01
N GLY A 80 -0.25 -1.41 1.33
CA GLY A 80 -1.27 -0.93 0.41
C GLY A 80 -2.36 -0.16 1.15
N VAL A 81 -3.31 0.37 0.39
CA VAL A 81 -4.51 1.03 0.93
C VAL A 81 -5.76 0.45 0.28
N ILE A 82 -6.79 0.22 1.10
CA ILE A 82 -8.13 -0.16 0.62
C ILE A 82 -8.78 1.05 -0.06
N ILE A 83 -9.04 0.95 -1.37
CA ILE A 83 -9.58 2.06 -2.20
C ILE A 83 -10.99 1.81 -2.73
N ALA A 84 -11.49 0.57 -2.67
CA ALA A 84 -12.85 0.25 -3.08
C ALA A 84 -13.35 -1.03 -2.42
N LYS A 85 -14.67 -1.22 -2.44
CA LYS A 85 -15.38 -2.41 -2.01
C LYS A 85 -16.57 -2.67 -2.93
N THR A 86 -16.75 -3.92 -3.36
CA THR A 86 -17.94 -4.38 -4.10
C THR A 86 -18.43 -5.68 -3.46
N GLY A 87 -19.60 -5.66 -2.82
CA GLY A 87 -20.06 -6.79 -2.01
C GLY A 87 -19.08 -7.11 -0.89
N ASN A 88 -18.61 -8.36 -0.81
CA ASN A 88 -17.57 -8.77 0.14
C ASN A 88 -16.13 -8.65 -0.41
N LYS A 89 -15.93 -8.13 -1.62
CA LYS A 89 -14.62 -7.99 -2.26
C LYS A 89 -14.06 -6.60 -2.02
N TYR A 90 -12.85 -6.53 -1.47
CA TYR A 90 -12.10 -5.30 -1.25
C TYR A 90 -10.96 -5.18 -2.26
N TYR A 91 -10.65 -3.94 -2.64
CA TYR A 91 -9.62 -3.61 -3.62
C TYR A 91 -8.54 -2.79 -2.94
N VAL A 92 -7.31 -3.28 -2.98
CA VAL A 92 -6.15 -2.66 -2.35
C VAL A 92 -5.24 -2.10 -3.44
N LEU A 93 -5.05 -0.78 -3.42
CA LEU A 93 -4.05 -0.10 -4.22
C LEU A 93 -2.67 -0.25 -3.56
N THR A 94 -1.69 -0.63 -4.34
CA THR A 94 -0.32 -0.89 -3.92
C THR A 94 0.63 -0.63 -5.08
N VAL A 95 1.93 -0.70 -4.81
CA VAL A 95 2.99 -0.74 -5.83
C VAL A 95 3.08 -2.11 -6.50
N ALA A 96 3.51 -2.14 -7.76
CA ALA A 96 3.68 -3.37 -8.53
C ALA A 96 4.87 -4.19 -8.05
N HIS A 97 5.92 -3.53 -7.56
CA HIS A 97 7.15 -4.20 -7.11
C HIS A 97 6.98 -5.09 -5.87
N ASN A 98 5.83 -5.00 -5.17
CA ASN A 98 5.45 -5.97 -4.14
C ASN A 98 5.23 -7.38 -4.72
N PHE A 99 4.93 -7.47 -6.02
CA PHE A 99 4.63 -8.68 -6.77
C PHE A 99 5.73 -8.96 -7.79
N ILE A 100 6.91 -9.35 -7.30
CA ILE A 100 8.08 -9.67 -8.12
C ILE A 100 7.72 -10.81 -9.08
N GLN A 101 7.98 -10.63 -10.38
CA GLN A 101 7.54 -11.54 -11.44
C GLN A 101 7.96 -12.99 -11.17
N ARG A 102 9.20 -13.23 -10.72
CA ARG A 102 9.68 -14.58 -10.35
C ARG A 102 8.88 -15.23 -9.22
N HIS A 103 8.28 -14.44 -8.31
CA HIS A 103 7.40 -14.98 -7.27
C HIS A 103 6.00 -15.29 -7.82
N LEU A 104 5.63 -14.79 -9.00
CA LEU A 104 4.34 -15.09 -9.61
C LEU A 104 4.40 -16.29 -10.56
N ASP A 105 5.54 -16.50 -11.23
CA ASP A 105 5.67 -17.52 -12.28
C ASP A 105 6.56 -18.73 -11.93
N SER A 106 7.34 -18.69 -10.85
CA SER A 106 8.23 -19.79 -10.49
C SER A 106 7.61 -20.73 -9.48
N LYS A 107 7.20 -21.93 -9.93
CA LYS A 107 6.83 -23.02 -9.00
C LYS A 107 7.97 -23.38 -8.06
N GLN A 108 9.22 -23.27 -8.51
CA GLN A 108 10.43 -23.56 -7.75
C GLN A 108 10.52 -22.67 -6.50
N TYR A 109 10.24 -21.38 -6.65
CA TYR A 109 10.22 -20.43 -5.54
C TYR A 109 9.22 -20.82 -4.43
N TRP A 110 8.14 -21.52 -4.79
CA TRP A 110 7.08 -21.97 -3.87
C TRP A 110 7.13 -23.46 -3.56
N GLN A 111 8.16 -24.21 -3.97
CA GLN A 111 8.19 -25.68 -3.83
C GLN A 111 7.93 -26.14 -2.39
N GLN A 112 8.49 -25.43 -1.41
CA GLN A 112 8.30 -25.74 0.02
C GLN A 112 6.89 -25.42 0.54
N LEU A 113 6.07 -24.71 -0.24
CA LEU A 113 4.73 -24.23 0.10
C LEU A 113 3.67 -24.74 -0.90
N GLY A 114 3.90 -25.90 -1.53
CA GLY A 114 2.93 -26.53 -2.44
C GLY A 114 2.91 -25.95 -3.86
N GLY A 115 3.89 -25.12 -4.22
CA GLY A 115 4.11 -24.66 -5.61
C GLY A 115 3.13 -23.60 -6.13
N ILE A 116 2.17 -23.15 -5.32
CA ILE A 116 1.16 -22.15 -5.70
C ILE A 116 1.52 -20.80 -5.05
N PRO A 117 1.76 -19.74 -5.83
CA PRO A 117 1.96 -18.41 -5.29
C PRO A 117 0.74 -17.88 -4.52
N TYR A 118 0.98 -17.38 -3.32
CA TYR A 118 -0.05 -16.68 -2.55
C TYR A 118 0.54 -15.54 -1.72
N TYR A 119 -0.30 -14.55 -1.42
CA TYR A 119 0.04 -13.42 -0.58
C TYR A 119 -0.95 -13.34 0.58
N GLY A 120 -0.50 -12.82 1.72
CA GLY A 120 -1.38 -12.44 2.81
C GLY A 120 -1.57 -10.92 2.82
N ILE A 121 -2.81 -10.49 2.97
CA ILE A 121 -3.18 -9.10 3.20
C ILE A 121 -3.62 -8.97 4.66
N ARG A 122 -2.83 -8.29 5.49
CA ARG A 122 -3.12 -8.09 6.90
C ARG A 122 -3.79 -6.73 7.11
N THR A 123 -5.00 -6.75 7.66
CA THR A 123 -5.79 -5.55 7.99
C THR A 123 -5.45 -5.01 9.39
N TYR A 124 -5.99 -3.83 9.74
CA TYR A 124 -5.68 -3.14 11.00
C TYR A 124 -6.11 -3.92 12.26
N ASP A 125 -7.13 -4.77 12.12
CA ASP A 125 -7.64 -5.69 13.15
C ASP A 125 -6.74 -6.92 13.35
N GLY A 126 -5.63 -7.02 12.62
CA GLY A 126 -4.68 -8.12 12.69
C GLY A 126 -5.08 -9.36 11.89
N LYS A 127 -6.26 -9.40 11.26
CA LYS A 127 -6.66 -10.52 10.41
C LYS A 127 -5.83 -10.56 9.13
N VAL A 128 -5.45 -11.77 8.71
CA VAL A 128 -4.75 -12.04 7.45
C VAL A 128 -5.74 -12.65 6.46
N HIS A 129 -5.91 -12.01 5.31
CA HIS A 129 -6.71 -12.50 4.19
C HIS A 129 -5.76 -13.08 3.14
N ILE A 130 -5.77 -14.39 2.97
CA ILE A 130 -4.92 -15.08 1.99
C ILE A 130 -5.53 -14.90 0.60
N VAL A 131 -4.71 -14.45 -0.34
CA VAL A 131 -5.03 -14.32 -1.76
C VAL A 131 -4.16 -15.28 -2.57
N LYS A 132 -4.82 -16.21 -3.26
CA LYS A 132 -4.19 -17.19 -4.16
C LYS A 132 -4.34 -16.74 -5.61
N ASP A 133 -3.67 -17.43 -6.52
CA ASP A 133 -3.74 -17.16 -7.97
C ASP A 133 -3.39 -15.70 -8.31
N VAL A 134 -2.38 -15.18 -7.62
CA VAL A 134 -1.89 -13.79 -7.77
C VAL A 134 -1.09 -13.57 -9.05
N ASN A 135 -1.03 -14.54 -9.97
CA ASN A 135 -0.39 -14.34 -11.27
C ASN A 135 -1.42 -13.76 -12.25
N ASP A 136 -1.13 -12.59 -12.80
CA ASP A 136 -1.99 -11.95 -13.80
C ASP A 136 -1.72 -12.44 -15.24
N TYR A 137 -0.77 -13.38 -15.40
CA TYR A 137 -0.35 -14.07 -16.62
C TYR A 137 0.15 -13.17 -17.75
N ARG A 138 0.54 -11.92 -17.43
CA ARG A 138 1.05 -10.97 -18.42
C ARG A 138 2.57 -10.90 -18.49
N GLY A 139 3.28 -11.63 -17.61
CA GLY A 139 4.73 -11.69 -17.58
C GLY A 139 5.39 -10.38 -17.13
N CYS A 140 6.67 -10.21 -17.45
CA CYS A 140 7.40 -8.95 -17.30
C CYS A 140 8.43 -8.84 -18.44
N PRO A 141 8.41 -7.80 -19.30
CA PRO A 141 7.43 -6.70 -19.36
C PRO A 141 5.99 -7.20 -19.52
N LEU A 142 5.02 -6.41 -19.07
CA LEU A 142 3.60 -6.78 -19.16
C LEU A 142 3.15 -6.84 -20.62
N LYS A 143 2.49 -7.94 -21.01
CA LYS A 143 1.89 -8.12 -22.34
C LYS A 143 0.36 -8.15 -22.27
N GLY A 144 -0.29 -7.59 -23.28
CA GLY A 144 -1.75 -7.59 -23.39
C GLY A 144 -2.47 -6.68 -22.39
N ASN A 145 -3.80 -6.73 -22.41
CA ASN A 145 -4.64 -5.82 -21.64
C ASN A 145 -4.86 -6.31 -20.20
N PRO A 146 -4.95 -5.41 -19.21
CA PRO A 146 -5.29 -5.77 -17.84
C PRO A 146 -6.69 -6.41 -17.80
N LYS A 147 -6.79 -7.54 -17.08
CA LYS A 147 -8.06 -8.20 -16.78
C LYS A 147 -8.31 -8.08 -15.28
N LEU A 148 -9.55 -7.80 -14.88
CA LEU A 148 -9.90 -7.66 -13.46
C LEU A 148 -9.95 -9.05 -12.78
N THR A 149 -8.79 -9.54 -12.34
CA THR A 149 -8.63 -10.79 -11.59
C THR A 149 -8.30 -10.50 -10.11
N VAL A 150 -7.65 -11.45 -9.41
CA VAL A 150 -7.17 -11.23 -8.03
C VAL A 150 -6.10 -10.14 -7.98
N LEU A 151 -5.18 -10.12 -8.95
CA LEU A 151 -4.13 -9.12 -9.08
C LEU A 151 -4.17 -8.48 -10.47
N VAL A 152 -4.13 -7.15 -10.52
CA VAL A 152 -3.94 -6.38 -11.73
C VAL A 152 -2.73 -5.49 -11.55
N ARG A 153 -1.71 -5.65 -12.38
CA ARG A 153 -0.51 -4.80 -12.37
C ARG A 153 -0.51 -3.76 -13.50
N PHE A 154 0.03 -2.58 -13.28
CA PHE A 154 0.23 -1.56 -14.32
C PHE A 154 1.72 -1.38 -14.67
N GLY A 155 2.56 -2.15 -13.99
CA GLY A 155 3.98 -2.33 -14.24
C GLY A 155 4.42 -3.65 -13.64
N CYS A 156 5.70 -3.98 -13.76
CA CYS A 156 6.22 -5.22 -13.24
C CYS A 156 7.68 -5.06 -12.81
N ARG A 157 8.09 -5.88 -11.85
CA ARG A 157 9.48 -5.95 -11.39
C ARG A 157 10.06 -7.32 -11.72
N ASP A 158 11.16 -7.34 -12.45
CA ASP A 158 12.00 -8.53 -12.68
C ASP A 158 13.46 -8.08 -12.88
N ARG A 159 14.36 -9.02 -13.17
CA ARG A 159 15.77 -8.76 -13.44
C ARG A 159 16.00 -8.56 -14.94
N PHE A 160 16.25 -7.31 -15.33
CA PHE A 160 16.44 -6.91 -16.72
C PHE A 160 17.92 -6.70 -17.05
N ILE A 161 18.32 -7.05 -18.27
CA ILE A 161 19.62 -6.61 -18.80
C ILE A 161 19.55 -5.08 -18.95
N ALA A 162 20.59 -4.39 -18.45
CA ALA A 162 20.65 -2.93 -18.43
C ALA A 162 20.37 -2.32 -19.81
N GLY A 163 19.48 -1.33 -19.86
CA GLY A 163 19.10 -0.66 -21.11
C GLY A 163 18.19 -1.46 -22.05
N THR A 164 17.67 -2.62 -21.64
CA THR A 164 16.82 -3.48 -22.48
C THR A 164 15.53 -3.92 -21.77
N ASP A 165 14.62 -4.50 -22.52
CA ASP A 165 13.42 -5.19 -22.02
C ASP A 165 13.58 -6.72 -21.92
N ILE A 166 14.83 -7.20 -22.01
CA ILE A 166 15.16 -8.61 -21.90
C ILE A 166 15.29 -8.99 -20.42
N VAL A 167 14.50 -9.97 -19.99
CA VAL A 167 14.61 -10.57 -18.67
C VAL A 167 15.63 -11.70 -18.71
N GLU A 168 16.71 -11.54 -17.95
CA GLU A 168 17.70 -12.58 -17.71
C GLU A 168 18.06 -12.56 -16.22
N ARG A 169 17.54 -13.54 -15.47
CA ARG A 169 17.57 -13.54 -14.00
C ARG A 169 18.96 -13.80 -13.42
N SER A 170 19.89 -14.32 -14.22
CA SER A 170 21.28 -14.57 -13.82
C SER A 170 22.14 -13.30 -13.82
N ILE A 171 22.08 -12.50 -14.89
CA ILE A 171 22.94 -11.31 -15.08
C ILE A 171 22.20 -9.98 -15.00
N GLY A 172 20.87 -9.97 -15.08
CA GLY A 172 20.07 -8.75 -15.04
C GLY A 172 20.08 -8.06 -13.66
N THR A 173 19.58 -6.83 -13.61
CA THR A 173 19.42 -6.05 -12.37
C THR A 173 17.94 -5.84 -12.08
N ASP A 174 17.57 -5.76 -10.79
CA ASP A 174 16.19 -5.51 -10.37
C ASP A 174 15.72 -4.16 -10.91
N GLN A 175 14.75 -4.18 -11.82
CA GLN A 175 14.18 -2.97 -12.40
C GLN A 175 12.67 -3.08 -12.49
N ILE A 176 12.01 -1.92 -12.54
CA ILE A 176 10.57 -1.81 -12.77
C ILE A 176 10.37 -1.36 -14.23
N ARG A 177 9.39 -1.97 -14.90
CA ARG A 177 8.90 -1.55 -16.22
C ARG A 177 7.42 -1.21 -16.12
N GLY A 178 6.99 -0.16 -16.82
CA GLY A 178 5.64 0.39 -16.73
C GLY A 178 5.42 1.22 -15.46
N VAL A 179 4.16 1.41 -15.09
CA VAL A 179 3.77 2.21 -13.91
C VAL A 179 3.86 1.32 -12.67
N ASP A 180 4.61 1.72 -11.64
CA ASP A 180 4.77 0.94 -10.40
C ASP A 180 3.51 0.94 -9.52
N LEU A 181 2.43 0.39 -10.05
CA LEU A 181 1.10 0.36 -9.45
C LEU A 181 0.48 -1.02 -9.68
N ALA A 182 -0.25 -1.50 -8.69
CA ALA A 182 -1.06 -2.70 -8.78
C ALA A 182 -2.30 -2.58 -7.89
N ILE A 183 -3.32 -3.35 -8.26
CA ILE A 183 -4.52 -3.56 -7.46
C ILE A 183 -4.59 -5.04 -7.13
N VAL A 184 -4.65 -5.37 -5.85
CA VAL A 184 -4.89 -6.73 -5.38
C VAL A 184 -6.22 -6.79 -4.64
N THR A 185 -6.95 -7.90 -4.79
CA THR A 185 -8.28 -8.05 -4.19
C THR A 185 -8.31 -9.16 -3.16
N PHE A 186 -9.04 -8.95 -2.07
CA PHE A 186 -9.35 -9.98 -1.08
C PHE A 186 -10.85 -9.96 -0.74
N LYS A 187 -11.34 -11.07 -0.17
CA LYS A 187 -12.73 -11.17 0.29
C LYS A 187 -12.79 -11.12 1.81
N SER A 188 -13.77 -10.42 2.36
CA SER A 188 -14.05 -10.43 3.80
C SER A 188 -15.50 -10.07 4.09
N THR A 189 -16.06 -10.67 5.14
CA THR A 189 -17.33 -10.27 5.74
C THR A 189 -17.17 -9.14 6.76
N ASN A 190 -15.95 -8.86 7.20
CA ASN A 190 -15.66 -7.69 8.03
C ASN A 190 -15.90 -6.40 7.25
N ASN A 191 -16.28 -5.34 7.95
CA ASN A 191 -16.44 -3.99 7.39
C ASN A 191 -15.16 -3.19 7.57
N TYR A 192 -14.37 -3.07 6.51
CA TYR A 192 -13.15 -2.25 6.48
C TYR A 192 -13.41 -0.89 5.83
N THR A 193 -12.77 0.13 6.38
CA THR A 193 -12.83 1.49 5.85
C THR A 193 -12.18 1.55 4.47
N VAL A 194 -12.89 2.15 3.52
CA VAL A 194 -12.37 2.48 2.19
C VAL A 194 -11.85 3.91 2.23
N ALA A 195 -10.63 4.11 1.75
CA ALA A 195 -10.07 5.43 1.68
C ALA A 195 -10.57 6.18 0.43
N PRO A 196 -11.01 7.44 0.57
CA PRO A 196 -11.34 8.27 -0.58
C PRO A 196 -10.08 8.60 -1.37
N LEU A 197 -10.25 8.82 -2.67
CA LEU A 197 -9.20 9.32 -3.54
C LEU A 197 -9.31 10.84 -3.62
N GLY A 198 -8.21 11.54 -3.36
CA GLY A 198 -8.08 12.97 -3.57
C GLY A 198 -7.54 13.31 -4.96
N ASP A 199 -7.66 14.59 -5.35
CA ASP A 199 -7.08 15.11 -6.58
C ASP A 199 -5.62 15.54 -6.36
N PRO A 200 -4.63 14.88 -6.99
CA PRO A 200 -3.22 15.25 -6.83
C PRO A 200 -2.90 16.66 -7.33
N LYS A 201 -3.71 17.24 -8.22
CA LYS A 201 -3.51 18.62 -8.72
C LYS A 201 -3.72 19.67 -7.64
N GLN A 202 -4.48 19.34 -6.59
CA GLN A 202 -4.79 20.23 -5.48
C GLN A 202 -3.70 20.25 -4.39
N VAL A 203 -2.81 19.26 -4.39
CA VAL A 203 -1.65 19.23 -3.49
C VAL A 203 -0.64 20.26 -3.97
N ASN A 204 -0.10 21.12 -3.11
CA ASN A 204 0.90 22.14 -3.43
C ASN A 204 2.27 21.84 -2.82
N ILE A 205 3.31 22.50 -3.34
CA ILE A 205 4.62 22.51 -2.68
C ILE A 205 4.43 23.11 -1.28
N ASN A 206 5.11 22.55 -0.30
CA ASN A 206 4.98 22.86 1.14
C ASN A 206 3.68 22.39 1.81
N ASP A 207 2.76 21.73 1.10
CA ASP A 207 1.67 21.04 1.78
C ASP A 207 2.23 19.96 2.70
N ARG A 208 1.65 19.84 3.89
CA ARG A 208 1.98 18.74 4.79
C ARG A 208 1.27 17.48 4.32
N VAL A 209 2.05 16.42 4.11
CA VAL A 209 1.56 15.09 3.75
C VAL A 209 1.89 14.08 4.82
N TYR A 210 0.99 13.12 5.00
CA TYR A 210 1.13 12.03 5.95
C TYR A 210 1.31 10.72 5.20
N ILE A 211 2.24 9.90 5.69
CA ILE A 211 2.64 8.65 5.08
C ILE A 211 2.38 7.54 6.09
N SER A 212 1.57 6.57 5.68
CA SER A 212 1.18 5.42 6.49
C SER A 212 1.58 4.15 5.80
N GLY A 213 2.31 3.29 6.51
CA GLY A 213 2.73 2.01 5.96
C GLY A 213 3.54 1.18 6.95
N TRP A 214 4.10 0.11 6.43
CA TRP A 214 5.00 -0.82 7.09
C TRP A 214 6.38 -0.65 6.44
N PRO A 215 7.26 0.17 7.04
CA PRO A 215 8.60 0.36 6.49
C PRO A 215 9.41 -0.93 6.56
N ASP A 216 10.51 -0.96 5.81
CA ASP A 216 11.56 -1.96 5.95
C ASP A 216 12.64 -1.40 6.89
N PRO A 217 12.51 -1.59 8.21
CA PRO A 217 13.35 -0.88 9.17
C PRO A 217 14.82 -1.27 9.07
N GLU A 218 15.15 -2.45 8.53
CA GLU A 218 16.52 -2.87 8.27
C GLU A 218 17.19 -2.17 7.08
N ARG A 219 16.43 -1.42 6.29
CA ARG A 219 16.97 -0.58 5.19
C ARG A 219 16.90 0.91 5.49
N GLU A 220 16.38 1.27 6.66
CA GLU A 220 16.43 2.66 7.10
C GLU A 220 17.88 3.03 7.41
N GLN A 221 18.35 4.13 6.86
CA GLN A 221 19.66 4.65 7.21
C GLN A 221 19.64 5.19 8.63
N ASP A 222 20.63 4.80 9.40
CA ASP A 222 20.92 5.37 10.69
C ASP A 222 21.46 6.80 10.50
N PRO A 223 20.83 7.83 11.10
CA PRO A 223 21.24 9.22 10.87
C PRO A 223 22.64 9.57 11.38
N GLN A 224 23.20 8.79 12.32
CA GLN A 224 24.52 9.05 12.90
C GLN A 224 25.61 8.36 12.11
N THR A 225 25.38 7.11 11.70
CA THR A 225 26.39 6.27 11.05
C THR A 225 26.28 6.26 9.52
N GLY A 226 25.14 6.66 8.95
CA GLY A 226 24.84 6.57 7.52
C GLY A 226 24.63 5.13 7.01
N GLY A 227 24.90 4.12 7.83
CA GLY A 227 24.69 2.71 7.52
C GLY A 227 23.21 2.32 7.64
N CYS A 228 22.82 1.20 7.03
CA CYS A 228 21.49 0.64 7.26
C CYS A 228 21.37 0.15 8.71
N ARG A 229 20.20 0.38 9.32
CA ARG A 229 19.87 -0.17 10.63
C ARG A 229 19.90 -1.70 10.54
N ASN A 230 20.55 -2.34 11.51
CA ASN A 230 20.55 -3.80 11.61
C ASN A 230 19.16 -4.33 11.96
N ARG A 231 19.03 -5.67 12.03
CA ARG A 231 17.79 -6.38 12.36
C ARG A 231 17.05 -5.73 13.54
N VAL A 232 15.78 -5.39 13.34
CA VAL A 232 14.94 -4.86 14.44
C VAL A 232 14.19 -5.98 15.15
N ALA A 233 13.87 -5.75 16.42
CA ALA A 233 13.12 -6.69 17.24
C ALA A 233 11.66 -6.86 16.79
N ARG A 234 11.04 -5.79 16.25
CA ARG A 234 9.64 -5.84 15.80
C ARG A 234 9.36 -4.90 14.62
N ARG A 235 8.69 -5.42 13.59
CA ARG A 235 8.07 -4.64 12.51
C ARG A 235 6.73 -4.10 12.98
N GLN A 236 6.48 -2.83 12.72
CA GLN A 236 5.23 -2.15 13.08
C GLN A 236 4.82 -1.16 12.00
N ARG A 237 3.51 -0.93 11.89
CA ARG A 237 2.97 0.19 11.11
C ARG A 237 3.53 1.51 11.65
N ARG A 238 3.95 2.42 10.78
CA ARG A 238 4.42 3.76 11.17
C ARG A 238 3.63 4.85 10.46
N LEU A 239 3.38 5.94 11.19
CA LEU A 239 2.96 7.20 10.61
C LEU A 239 4.19 8.10 10.53
N ALA A 240 4.49 8.60 9.33
CA ALA A 240 5.45 9.67 9.11
C ALA A 240 4.74 10.85 8.45
N TRP A 241 5.38 12.01 8.44
CA TRP A 241 4.88 13.18 7.72
C TRP A 241 6.03 14.06 7.27
N GLY A 242 5.77 14.85 6.24
CA GLY A 242 6.74 15.77 5.67
C GLY A 242 6.04 16.81 4.80
N LEU A 243 6.83 17.76 4.31
CA LEU A 243 6.35 18.74 3.34
C LEU A 243 6.56 18.19 1.93
N VAL A 244 5.64 18.49 1.01
CA VAL A 244 5.86 18.27 -0.42
C VAL A 244 7.00 19.16 -0.89
N ARG A 245 8.06 18.56 -1.44
CA ARG A 245 9.27 19.28 -1.91
C ARG A 245 9.43 19.33 -3.43
N GLY A 246 8.63 18.57 -4.17
CA GLY A 246 8.65 18.52 -5.63
C GLY A 246 7.33 18.00 -6.17
N LYS A 247 7.02 18.36 -7.41
CA LYS A 247 5.88 17.87 -8.19
C LYS A 247 6.38 17.29 -9.51
#